data_AF-A0A1V4QQG8-F1
#
_entry.id   AF-A0A1V4QQG8-F1
#
_cell.length_a   1.000
_cell.length_b   1.000
_cell.length_c   1.000
_cell.angle_alpha   90.00
_cell.angle_beta   90.00
_cell.angle_gamma   90.00
#
_symmetry.space_group_name_H-M   'P 1'
#
loop_
_entity.id
_entity.type
_entity.pdbx_description
1 polymer ?
#
loop_
_entity_poly.entity_id
_entity_poly.type
_entity_poly.pdbx_seq_one_letter_code
_entity_poly.pdbx_strand_id
1 'polypeptide(L)'
;MGTHGGLPTPRIAAAPEGVYVFEGRGMDHLRLLDHEGNYLRAIYPPPARVLKKMVGLKWYTFPQGQTLPLKHDILQSTLLTSGPSGMVEKGASMFGSAATAIAVRNGRIALVHRRLNRLYKDGSTGGLELTGPVTCYQVELRLDGIRQRLYVNPAHRPAVRGRGPDHPSTRPSRTSWRSTRRRARSAR
;
A
#
# COMPACT_ATOMS: atom_id res chain seq x y z
N MET A 1 -18.04 -3.88 -4.39
CA MET A 1 -17.27 -5.07 -3.95
C MET A 1 -16.31 -5.43 -5.06
N GLY A 2 -15.00 -5.20 -4.87
CA GLY A 2 -13.97 -5.52 -5.88
C GLY A 2 -13.38 -6.90 -5.62
N THR A 3 -13.80 -7.85 -6.46
CA THR A 3 -13.21 -9.14 -6.85
C THR A 3 -11.88 -9.59 -6.23
N HIS A 4 -11.96 -10.44 -5.21
CA HIS A 4 -11.23 -11.71 -5.14
C HIS A 4 -12.12 -12.72 -4.42
N GLY A 5 -12.99 -13.42 -5.17
CA GLY A 5 -13.86 -14.47 -4.64
C GLY A 5 -13.11 -15.76 -4.24
N GLY A 6 -11.83 -15.88 -4.57
CA GLY A 6 -10.96 -16.96 -4.11
C GLY A 6 -10.36 -16.68 -2.73
N LEU A 7 -10.01 -17.75 -2.00
CA LEU A 7 -9.10 -17.62 -0.85
C LEU A 7 -7.82 -16.90 -1.33
N PRO A 8 -7.34 -15.85 -0.65
CA PRO A 8 -6.11 -15.20 -1.05
C PRO A 8 -5.00 -16.22 -1.00
N THR A 9 -4.39 -16.50 -2.15
CA THR A 9 -3.23 -17.39 -2.23
C THR A 9 -2.15 -16.84 -1.29
N PRO A 10 -1.55 -17.67 -0.42
CA PRO A 10 -0.47 -17.22 0.45
C PRO A 10 0.62 -16.50 -0.35
N ARG A 11 1.13 -15.39 0.19
CA ARG A 11 2.24 -14.66 -0.42
C ARG A 11 3.53 -15.18 0.20
N ILE A 12 4.41 -15.72 -0.65
CA ILE A 12 5.64 -16.36 -0.20
C ILE A 12 6.88 -15.62 -0.69
N ALA A 13 7.92 -15.60 0.13
CA ALA A 13 9.24 -15.12 -0.26
C ALA A 13 10.33 -15.99 0.39
N ALA A 14 11.23 -16.52 -0.42
CA ALA A 14 12.38 -17.28 0.05
C ALA A 14 13.49 -16.36 0.58
N ALA A 15 14.24 -16.87 1.54
CA ALA A 15 15.43 -16.27 2.13
C ALA A 15 16.42 -17.38 2.53
N PRO A 16 17.69 -17.06 2.87
CA PRO A 16 18.65 -18.08 3.31
C PRO A 16 18.13 -18.91 4.49
N GLU A 17 17.43 -18.29 5.44
CA GLU A 17 16.89 -18.95 6.63
C GLU A 17 15.60 -19.76 6.40
N GLY A 18 14.98 -19.71 5.22
CA GLY A 18 13.74 -20.43 4.92
C GLY A 18 12.73 -19.62 4.10
N VAL A 19 11.44 -19.90 4.28
CA VAL A 19 10.34 -19.29 3.51
C VAL A 19 9.44 -18.46 4.41
N TYR A 20 9.30 -17.18 4.07
CA TYR A 20 8.32 -16.29 4.68
C TYR A 20 6.97 -16.49 4.02
N VAL A 21 5.95 -16.82 4.81
CA VAL A 21 4.58 -17.05 4.35
C VAL A 21 3.66 -16.02 4.98
N PHE A 22 3.07 -15.17 4.14
CA PHE A 22 2.05 -14.21 4.53
C PHE A 22 0.67 -14.70 4.12
N GLU A 23 -0.25 -14.69 5.08
CA GLU A 23 -1.66 -14.99 4.89
C GLU A 23 -2.48 -13.83 5.45
N GLY A 24 -3.46 -13.39 4.67
CA GLY A 24 -4.46 -12.44 5.13
C GLY A 24 -5.86 -13.04 5.03
N ARG A 25 -6.87 -12.23 5.38
CA ARG A 25 -8.30 -12.55 5.55
C ARG A 25 -8.64 -13.01 6.98
N GLY A 26 -9.53 -12.27 7.64
CA GLY A 26 -9.83 -12.41 9.06
C GLY A 26 -8.78 -11.73 9.94
N MET A 27 -7.56 -12.26 9.94
CA MET A 27 -6.42 -11.71 10.68
C MET A 27 -5.15 -11.92 9.87
N ASP A 28 -4.32 -10.87 9.75
CA ASP A 28 -3.07 -10.98 8.99
C ASP A 28 -2.03 -11.78 9.81
N HIS A 29 -1.32 -12.69 9.14
CA HIS A 29 -0.24 -13.49 9.72
C HIS A 29 0.97 -13.51 8.80
N LEU A 30 2.16 -13.38 9.38
CA LEU A 30 3.43 -13.59 8.70
C LEU A 30 4.26 -14.58 9.51
N ARG A 31 4.61 -15.69 8.89
CA ARG A 31 5.36 -16.79 9.52
C ARG A 31 6.64 -17.07 8.74
N LEU A 32 7.63 -17.61 9.42
CA LEU A 32 8.85 -18.14 8.83
C LEU A 32 8.83 -19.66 9.02
N LEU A 33 8.96 -20.38 7.92
CA LEU A 33 9.20 -21.82 7.86
C LEU A 33 10.64 -22.06 7.42
N ASP A 34 11.25 -23.18 7.80
CA ASP A 34 12.51 -23.62 7.18
C ASP A 34 12.27 -24.17 5.75
N HIS A 35 13.31 -24.67 5.10
CA HIS A 35 13.21 -25.19 3.72
C HIS A 35 12.53 -26.56 3.65
N GLU A 36 12.41 -27.24 4.79
CA GLU A 36 11.70 -28.50 4.99
C GLU A 36 10.20 -28.28 5.30
N GLY A 37 9.79 -27.02 5.54
CA GLY A 37 8.41 -26.64 5.84
C GLY A 37 8.06 -26.65 7.33
N ASN A 38 9.02 -26.86 8.23
CA ASN A 38 8.80 -26.77 9.66
C ASN A 38 8.64 -25.32 10.09
N TYR A 39 7.69 -25.09 10.99
CA TYR A 39 7.47 -23.76 11.56
C TYR A 39 8.63 -23.33 12.47
N LEU A 40 9.27 -22.20 12.14
CA LEU A 40 10.32 -21.60 12.96
C LEU A 40 9.76 -20.54 13.90
N ARG A 41 9.00 -19.57 13.39
CA ARG A 41 8.38 -18.51 14.21
C ARG A 41 7.31 -17.69 13.48
N ALA A 42 6.49 -17.03 14.28
CA ALA A 42 5.65 -15.93 13.84
C ALA A 42 6.47 -14.62 13.84
N ILE A 43 6.37 -13.89 12.74
CA ILE A 43 6.88 -12.52 12.59
C ILE A 43 5.77 -11.52 12.88
N TYR A 44 4.55 -11.84 12.42
CA TYR A 44 3.36 -11.03 12.62
C TYR A 44 2.15 -11.93 12.99
N PRO A 45 1.34 -11.58 14.02
CA PRO A 45 1.48 -10.45 14.93
C PRO A 45 2.85 -10.42 15.65
N PRO A 46 3.40 -9.21 15.90
CA PRO A 46 4.73 -9.08 16.48
C PRO A 46 4.74 -9.61 17.92
N PRO A 47 5.83 -10.26 18.37
CA PRO A 47 5.99 -10.61 19.78
C PRO A 47 5.80 -9.39 20.69
N ALA A 48 5.12 -9.53 21.82
CA ALA A 48 4.84 -8.39 22.72
C ALA A 48 6.11 -7.61 23.11
N ARG A 49 7.24 -8.30 23.30
CA ARG A 49 8.55 -7.71 23.65
C ARG A 49 9.13 -6.78 22.57
N VAL A 50 8.70 -6.88 21.31
CA VAL A 50 9.21 -6.05 20.20
C VAL A 50 8.29 -4.90 19.83
N LEU A 51 7.09 -4.80 20.42
CA LEU A 51 6.13 -3.72 20.14
C LEU A 51 6.74 -2.32 20.33
N LYS A 52 7.51 -2.11 21.40
CA LYS A 52 8.21 -0.84 21.67
C LYS A 52 9.32 -0.51 20.66
N LYS A 53 9.79 -1.50 19.90
CA LYS A 53 10.79 -1.34 18.83
C LYS A 53 10.16 -1.10 17.46
N MET A 54 8.83 -1.16 17.35
CA MET A 54 8.12 -0.85 16.12
C MET A 54 7.91 0.65 16.01
N VAL A 55 8.41 1.23 14.93
CA VAL A 55 8.27 2.66 14.64
C VAL A 55 6.95 2.90 13.90
N GLY A 56 6.21 3.94 14.27
CA GLY A 56 4.97 4.34 13.60
C GLY A 56 3.70 3.67 14.12
N LEU A 57 3.75 2.95 15.26
CA LEU A 57 2.54 2.46 15.92
C LEU A 57 1.77 3.60 16.58
N LYS A 58 0.44 3.56 16.48
CA LYS A 58 -0.45 4.45 17.25
C LYS A 58 -0.69 3.84 18.62
N TRP A 59 -0.39 4.57 19.69
CA TRP A 59 -0.58 4.09 21.06
C TRP A 59 -1.80 4.75 21.71
N TYR A 60 -2.45 4.02 22.61
CA TYR A 60 -3.56 4.54 23.41
C TYR A 60 -3.47 4.01 24.83
N THR A 61 -3.69 4.91 25.79
CA THR A 61 -3.84 4.55 27.20
C THR A 61 -5.30 4.27 27.46
N PHE A 62 -5.61 3.01 27.72
CA PHE A 62 -6.96 2.56 28.00
C PHE A 62 -7.39 2.93 29.42
N PRO A 63 -8.70 3.04 29.71
CA PRO A 63 -9.20 3.38 31.05
C PRO A 63 -8.69 2.46 32.18
N GLN A 64 -8.28 1.23 31.86
CA GLN A 64 -7.67 0.30 32.83
C GLN A 64 -6.19 0.62 33.13
N GLY A 65 -5.65 1.74 32.64
CA GLY A 65 -4.28 2.20 32.87
C GLY A 65 -3.22 1.59 31.96
N GLN A 66 -3.60 0.69 31.04
CA GLN A 66 -2.65 0.04 30.13
C GLN A 66 -2.46 0.86 28.85
N THR A 67 -1.21 1.05 28.42
CA THR A 67 -0.88 1.66 27.12
C THR A 67 -0.58 0.57 26.09
N LEU A 68 -1.45 0.40 25.10
CA LEU A 68 -1.36 -0.63 24.06
C LEU A 68 -1.43 -0.01 22.66
N PRO A 69 -0.87 -0.68 21.63
CA PRO A 69 -0.98 -0.18 20.27
C PRO A 69 -2.40 -0.39 19.74
N LEU A 70 -2.95 0.65 19.11
CA LEU A 70 -4.22 0.61 18.42
C LEU A 70 -4.05 -0.08 17.07
N LYS A 71 -4.95 -1.01 16.79
CA LYS A 71 -5.09 -1.62 15.47
C LYS A 71 -5.93 -0.69 14.58
N HIS A 72 -5.73 -0.77 13.27
CA HIS A 72 -6.22 0.27 12.36
C HIS A 72 -7.67 0.09 11.91
N ASP A 73 -8.20 -1.11 12.01
CA ASP A 73 -9.49 -1.49 11.45
C ASP A 73 -10.61 -1.53 12.48
N ILE A 74 -11.87 -1.51 12.02
CA ILE A 74 -13.03 -1.49 12.92
C ILE A 74 -13.15 -2.75 13.78
N LEU A 75 -12.61 -3.88 13.30
CA LEU A 75 -12.61 -5.15 14.03
C LEU A 75 -11.37 -5.32 14.92
N GLN A 76 -10.44 -4.36 14.89
CA GLN A 76 -9.17 -4.44 15.62
C GLN A 76 -8.45 -5.79 15.34
N SER A 77 -8.33 -6.13 14.06
CA SER A 77 -7.67 -7.33 13.55
C SER A 77 -6.19 -7.12 13.23
N THR A 78 -5.75 -5.91 12.84
CA THR A 78 -4.38 -5.71 12.34
C THR A 78 -3.75 -4.35 12.67
N LEU A 79 -2.46 -4.36 13.01
CA LEU A 79 -1.55 -3.22 13.06
C LEU A 79 -0.98 -2.83 11.68
N LEU A 80 -1.19 -3.65 10.65
CA LEU A 80 -0.72 -3.33 9.29
C LEU A 80 -1.63 -2.26 8.65
N THR A 81 -1.05 -1.45 7.77
CA THR A 81 -1.72 -0.30 7.13
C THR A 81 -1.74 -0.38 5.60
N SER A 82 -1.13 -1.43 5.04
CA SER A 82 -0.84 -1.55 3.62
C SER A 82 -2.10 -1.81 2.80
N GLY A 83 -3.00 -2.67 3.28
CA GLY A 83 -4.16 -3.13 2.52
C GLY A 83 -5.51 -2.92 3.22
N PRO A 84 -6.62 -3.36 2.59
CA PRO A 84 -7.97 -3.15 3.10
C PRO A 84 -8.23 -3.75 4.49
N SER A 85 -7.47 -4.77 4.93
CA SER A 85 -7.61 -5.33 6.28
C SER A 85 -7.34 -4.31 7.37
N GLY A 86 -6.44 -3.34 7.13
CA GLY A 86 -6.05 -2.27 8.06
C GLY A 86 -6.77 -0.95 7.82
N MET A 87 -7.92 -0.95 7.14
CA MET A 87 -8.67 0.27 6.82
C MET A 87 -10.06 0.26 7.44
N VAL A 88 -10.61 1.46 7.66
CA VAL A 88 -11.93 1.67 8.29
C VAL A 88 -13.10 1.46 7.30
N GLU A 89 -12.84 0.84 6.14
CA GLU A 89 -13.87 0.56 5.14
C GLU A 89 -14.76 -0.61 5.58
N LYS A 90 -16.09 -0.45 5.51
CA LYS A 90 -17.06 -1.48 5.91
C LYS A 90 -16.83 -2.79 5.16
N GLY A 91 -16.59 -3.89 5.89
CA GLY A 91 -16.35 -5.23 5.35
C GLY A 91 -14.93 -5.47 4.82
N ALA A 92 -14.09 -4.43 4.73
CA ALA A 92 -12.71 -4.57 4.30
C ALA A 92 -11.83 -5.26 5.35
N SER A 93 -12.15 -5.11 6.63
CA SER A 93 -11.38 -5.70 7.73
C SER A 93 -11.41 -7.24 7.73
N MET A 94 -12.60 -7.83 7.61
CA MET A 94 -12.77 -9.29 7.66
C MET A 94 -12.34 -10.01 6.38
N PHE A 95 -12.56 -9.38 5.22
CA PHE A 95 -12.31 -10.01 3.92
C PHE A 95 -11.08 -9.48 3.20
N GLY A 96 -10.46 -8.42 3.72
CA GLY A 96 -9.26 -7.83 3.16
C GLY A 96 -8.00 -8.55 3.60
N SER A 97 -6.91 -8.12 2.97
CA SER A 97 -5.56 -8.58 3.28
C SER A 97 -4.64 -7.38 3.31
N ALA A 98 -3.65 -7.39 4.21
CA ALA A 98 -2.69 -6.29 4.24
C ALA A 98 -1.73 -6.33 3.04
N ALA A 99 -1.56 -7.47 2.37
CA ALA A 99 -0.57 -7.61 1.30
C ALA A 99 -1.09 -8.36 0.08
N THR A 100 -0.82 -7.79 -1.09
CA THR A 100 -0.94 -8.46 -2.40
C THR A 100 0.38 -9.05 -2.87
N ALA A 101 1.51 -8.58 -2.34
CA ALA A 101 2.83 -9.11 -2.59
C ALA A 101 3.75 -8.93 -1.38
N ILE A 102 4.81 -9.75 -1.33
CA ILE A 102 5.85 -9.74 -0.30
C ILE A 102 7.22 -9.73 -0.97
N ALA A 103 8.19 -9.03 -0.39
CA ALA A 103 9.60 -9.12 -0.75
C ALA A 103 10.47 -9.18 0.51
N VAL A 104 11.52 -9.99 0.47
CA VAL A 104 12.45 -10.16 1.60
C VAL A 104 13.88 -9.96 1.12
N ARG A 105 14.66 -9.18 1.88
CA ARG A 105 16.10 -8.99 1.63
C ARG A 105 16.83 -8.65 2.93
N ASN A 106 17.88 -9.41 3.25
CA ASN A 106 18.73 -9.17 4.42
C ASN A 106 17.91 -9.02 5.72
N GLY A 107 16.93 -9.91 5.93
CA GLY A 107 16.02 -9.87 7.09
C GLY A 107 14.97 -8.76 7.08
N ARG A 108 14.98 -7.85 6.10
CA ARG A 108 13.94 -6.84 5.91
C ARG A 108 12.82 -7.40 5.05
N ILE A 109 11.59 -7.09 5.43
CA ILE A 109 10.37 -7.62 4.84
C ILE A 109 9.51 -6.44 4.41
N ALA A 110 9.13 -6.43 3.14
CA ALA A 110 8.22 -5.47 2.55
C ALA A 110 6.90 -6.16 2.21
N LEU A 111 5.80 -5.68 2.78
CA LEU A 111 4.43 -6.08 2.43
C LEU A 111 3.78 -4.95 1.64
N VAL A 112 3.19 -5.24 0.49
CA VAL A 112 2.64 -4.19 -0.37
C VAL A 112 1.21 -4.47 -0.84
N HIS A 113 0.41 -3.42 -0.81
CA HIS A 113 -0.93 -3.32 -1.38
C HIS A 113 -1.19 -1.86 -1.75
N ARG A 114 -1.98 -1.12 -0.97
CA ARG A 114 -2.25 0.33 -1.17
C ARG A 114 -1.11 1.21 -0.65
N ARG A 115 -0.43 0.75 0.39
CA ARG A 115 0.81 1.36 0.91
C ARG A 115 1.87 0.29 1.08
N LEU A 116 3.09 0.71 1.37
CA LEU A 116 4.16 -0.19 1.82
C LEU A 116 4.07 -0.39 3.35
N ASN A 117 4.12 -1.63 3.83
CA ASN A 117 4.50 -1.92 5.22
C ASN A 117 5.91 -2.50 5.29
N ARG A 118 6.68 -2.09 6.31
CA ARG A 118 8.06 -2.52 6.53
C ARG A 118 8.19 -3.24 7.87
N LEU A 119 8.68 -4.48 7.83
CA LEU A 119 8.96 -5.31 8.99
C LEU A 119 10.40 -5.82 8.93
N TYR A 120 10.88 -6.32 10.06
CA TYR A 120 12.14 -7.05 10.18
C TYR A 120 11.88 -8.47 10.69
N LYS A 121 12.82 -9.37 10.44
CA LYS A 121 12.67 -10.80 10.76
C LYS A 121 12.49 -11.13 12.25
N ASP A 122 12.67 -10.17 13.14
CA ASP A 122 12.41 -10.30 14.58
C ASP A 122 11.01 -9.82 15.00
N GLY A 123 10.20 -9.34 14.05
CA GLY A 123 8.87 -8.76 14.27
C GLY A 123 8.88 -7.25 14.52
N SER A 124 10.04 -6.60 14.65
CA SER A 124 10.15 -5.14 14.71
C SER A 124 10.01 -4.51 13.31
N THR A 125 10.19 -3.20 13.20
CA THR A 125 10.28 -2.51 11.90
C THR A 125 11.72 -2.31 11.41
N GLY A 126 12.71 -2.81 12.17
CA GLY A 126 14.14 -2.65 11.83
C GLY A 126 14.59 -1.19 11.78
N GLY A 127 13.96 -0.32 12.58
CA GLY A 127 14.25 1.12 12.66
C GLY A 127 13.59 1.99 11.59
N LEU A 128 12.79 1.39 10.69
CA LEU A 128 12.04 2.15 9.68
C LEU A 128 10.59 2.33 10.12
N GLU A 129 9.92 3.36 9.60
CA GLU A 129 8.47 3.52 9.78
C GLU A 129 7.72 2.29 9.29
N LEU A 130 6.78 1.77 10.11
CA LEU A 130 5.91 0.67 9.72
C LEU A 130 5.13 1.02 8.46
N THR A 131 4.62 2.26 8.38
CA THR A 131 3.84 2.75 7.26
C THR A 131 4.72 3.54 6.29
N GLY A 132 4.86 3.01 5.08
CA GLY A 132 5.57 3.64 3.99
C GLY A 132 4.66 4.45 3.04
N PRO A 133 5.19 4.81 1.85
CA PRO A 133 4.46 5.57 0.84
C PRO A 133 3.28 4.79 0.26
N VAL A 134 2.39 5.51 -0.40
CA VAL A 134 1.31 4.95 -1.23
C VAL A 134 1.91 4.25 -2.44
N THR A 135 1.40 3.06 -2.77
CA THR A 135 1.93 2.18 -3.82
C THR A 135 0.95 1.93 -4.96
N CYS A 136 -0.32 2.28 -4.80
CA CYS A 136 -1.30 2.23 -5.88
C CYS A 136 -2.33 3.36 -5.77
N TYR A 137 -2.97 3.69 -6.88
CA TYR A 137 -4.15 4.56 -6.91
C TYR A 137 -5.41 3.72 -7.07
N GLN A 138 -6.46 4.05 -6.32
CA GLN A 138 -7.77 3.46 -6.53
C GLN A 138 -8.49 4.23 -7.63
N VAL A 139 -8.92 3.53 -8.67
CA VAL A 139 -9.71 4.08 -9.78
C VAL A 139 -11.12 3.52 -9.65
N GLU A 140 -12.11 4.40 -9.69
CA GLU A 140 -13.52 4.02 -9.84
C GLU A 140 -13.86 4.04 -11.33
N LEU A 141 -14.08 2.86 -11.90
CA LEU A 141 -14.62 2.74 -13.24
C LEU A 141 -16.14 2.69 -13.18
N ARG A 142 -16.77 3.47 -14.06
CA ARG A 142 -18.17 3.36 -14.39
C ARG A 142 -18.26 2.73 -15.77
N LEU A 143 -18.50 1.42 -15.81
CA LEU A 143 -18.84 0.69 -17.03
C LEU A 143 -20.33 0.40 -16.95
N ASP A 144 -21.11 0.97 -17.87
CA ASP A 144 -22.52 0.64 -18.10
C ASP A 144 -23.38 0.57 -16.82
N GLY A 145 -23.23 1.57 -15.93
CA GLY A 145 -23.98 1.65 -14.66
C GLY A 145 -23.44 0.78 -13.53
N ILE A 146 -22.45 -0.09 -13.77
CA ILE A 146 -21.78 -0.90 -12.76
C ILE A 146 -20.58 -0.13 -12.18
N ARG A 147 -20.57 0.05 -10.86
CA ARG A 147 -19.43 0.65 -10.14
C ARG A 147 -18.37 -0.42 -9.84
N GLN A 148 -17.23 -0.35 -10.52
CA GLN A 148 -16.07 -1.17 -10.19
C GLN A 148 -14.95 -0.32 -9.57
N ARG A 149 -14.37 -0.81 -8.47
CA ARG A 149 -13.16 -0.22 -7.86
C ARG A 149 -11.97 -1.09 -8.22
N LEU A 150 -11.01 -0.51 -8.93
CA LEU A 150 -9.75 -1.16 -9.31
C LEU A 150 -8.58 -0.44 -8.64
N TYR A 151 -7.54 -1.20 -8.30
CA TYR A 151 -6.27 -0.64 -7.83
C TYR A 151 -5.27 -0.70 -8.97
N VAL A 152 -4.79 0.46 -9.42
CA VAL A 152 -3.86 0.56 -10.54
C VAL A 152 -2.46 0.89 -9.99
N ASN A 153 -1.49 0.08 -10.39
CA ASN A 153 -0.08 0.33 -10.09
C ASN A 153 0.41 1.51 -10.95
N PRO A 154 0.95 2.59 -10.37
CA PRO A 154 1.45 3.74 -11.12
C PRO A 154 2.62 3.41 -12.06
N ALA A 155 3.36 2.33 -11.83
CA ALA A 155 4.40 1.87 -12.75
C ALA A 155 3.83 1.32 -14.07
N HIS A 156 2.56 0.91 -14.08
CA HIS A 156 1.80 0.58 -15.29
C HIS A 156 0.98 1.79 -15.72
N ARG A 157 1.65 2.84 -16.23
CA ARG A 157 0.98 3.75 -17.15
C ARG A 157 0.82 2.99 -18.47
N PRO A 158 -0.40 2.70 -18.96
CA PRO A 158 -0.54 2.40 -20.38
C PRO A 158 0.03 3.61 -21.11
N ALA A 159 0.94 3.36 -22.06
CA ALA A 159 1.38 4.40 -22.97
C ALA A 159 0.12 5.02 -23.56
N VAL A 160 -0.18 6.27 -23.18
CA VAL A 160 -1.16 7.06 -23.90
C VAL A 160 -0.60 7.09 -25.31
N ARG A 161 -1.21 6.35 -26.24
CA ARG A 161 -0.93 6.52 -27.66
C ARG A 161 -1.21 7.98 -27.94
N GLY A 162 -0.15 8.77 -28.02
CA GLY A 162 -0.23 10.15 -28.48
C GLY A 162 -0.96 10.09 -29.80
N ARG A 163 -2.07 10.82 -29.91
CA ARG A 163 -2.57 11.18 -31.22
C ARG A 163 -1.46 12.03 -31.84
N GLY A 164 -0.75 11.46 -32.80
CA GLY A 164 0.12 12.21 -33.70
C GLY A 164 -0.69 13.29 -34.43
N PRO A 165 -0.01 14.34 -34.91
CA PRO A 165 -0.66 15.56 -35.36
C PRO A 165 -1.07 15.45 -36.82
N ASP A 166 -2.29 14.97 -37.08
CA ASP A 166 -2.89 15.08 -38.42
C ASP A 166 -3.99 16.15 -38.38
N HIS A 167 -3.57 17.38 -38.70
CA HIS A 167 -4.43 18.47 -39.17
C HIS A 167 -4.57 18.32 -40.71
N PRO A 168 -5.64 18.82 -41.38
CA PRO A 168 -5.98 20.25 -41.34
C PRO A 168 -7.48 20.60 -41.47
N SER A 169 -7.74 21.90 -41.35
CA SER A 169 -8.95 22.66 -41.75
C SER A 169 -9.98 23.00 -40.67
N THR A 170 -9.72 24.10 -39.96
CA THR A 170 -10.64 25.25 -39.94
C THR A 170 -9.83 26.53 -39.76
N ARG A 171 -10.12 27.51 -40.61
CA ARG A 171 -9.43 28.82 -40.71
C ARG A 171 -9.49 29.60 -39.38
N PRO A 172 -8.43 30.31 -38.96
CA PRO A 172 -8.54 31.29 -37.90
C PRO A 172 -9.13 32.59 -38.47
N SER A 173 -10.23 33.06 -37.87
CA SER A 173 -10.77 34.40 -38.10
C SER A 173 -9.77 35.45 -37.62
N ARG A 174 -9.32 36.29 -38.57
CA ARG A 174 -8.63 37.55 -38.33
C ARG A 174 -9.48 38.46 -37.43
N THR A 175 -8.99 38.84 -36.25
CA THR A 175 -9.26 40.18 -35.69
C THR A 175 -8.12 40.68 -34.80
N SER A 176 -7.51 41.77 -35.28
CA SER A 176 -6.75 42.82 -34.60
C SER A 176 -5.60 42.47 -33.66
N TRP A 177 -4.39 42.59 -34.22
CA TRP A 177 -3.24 43.21 -33.57
C TRP A 177 -3.60 44.62 -33.05
N ARG A 178 -3.30 44.90 -31.78
CA ARG A 178 -2.85 46.24 -31.35
C ARG A 178 -1.56 46.09 -30.54
N SER A 179 -0.54 46.73 -31.08
CA SER A 179 0.80 46.90 -30.56
C SER A 179 0.84 47.82 -29.34
N THR A 180 1.66 47.47 -28.35
CA THR A 180 2.42 48.48 -27.59
C THR A 180 3.73 47.88 -27.08
N ARG A 181 4.82 48.21 -27.78
CA ARG A 181 6.18 48.14 -27.27
C ARG A 181 6.41 49.32 -26.32
N ARG A 182 6.97 49.09 -25.13
CA ARG A 182 7.95 49.99 -24.48
C ARG A 182 8.64 49.21 -23.33
N ARG A 183 9.82 48.70 -23.62
CA ARG A 183 11.15 49.20 -23.18
C ARG A 183 11.51 48.80 -21.75
N ALA A 184 12.38 47.79 -21.67
CA ALA A 184 13.34 47.63 -20.58
C ALA A 184 14.27 48.85 -20.52
N ARG A 185 14.55 49.32 -19.31
CA ARG A 185 15.77 50.05 -18.98
C ARG A 185 16.26 49.57 -17.61
N SER A 186 17.53 49.21 -17.61
CA SER A 186 18.42 48.92 -16.51
C SER A 186 18.67 50.11 -15.58
N ALA A 187 18.82 49.84 -14.29
CA ALA A 187 19.71 50.52 -13.33
C ALA A 187 19.94 49.50 -12.20
N ARG A 188 21.17 48.98 -12.05
CA ARG A 188 22.16 49.36 -11.00
C ARG A 188 21.64 49.13 -9.59
#